data_AF-A0A1Q3A7I0-F1
#
_entry.id   AF-A0A1Q3A7I0-F1
#
_cell.length_a   1.000
_cell.length_b   1.000
_cell.length_c   1.000
_cell.angle_alpha   90.00
_cell.angle_beta   90.00
_cell.angle_gamma   90.00
#
_symmetry.space_group_name_H-M   'P 1'
#
loop_
_entity.id
_entity.type
_entity.pdbx_description
1 polymer ?
#
loop_
_entity_poly.entity_id
_entity_poly.type
_entity_poly.pdbx_seq_one_letter_code
_entity_poly.pdbx_strand_id
1 'polypeptide(L)'
;MPELPRLPIPPLRETLNRYLARIEPLQGDQQNRKTRECIFSDDNLETMHKLHQHLLEYDKQLAREKPQSSYIENFWYDAYLMYEASVVLNVNPYFLLEDDRTIKNVVGCYGKYTCQVKRAAKLIYSILKFIKEIRHGNLRPDTVRGRVPLSMDQYSKLFGCSRIPPGPGEKSCHLQVDPTSIT
;
A
#
# COMPACT_ATOMS: atom_id res chain seq x y z
N MET A 1 16.88 5.47 -13.53
CA MET A 1 16.59 4.80 -12.25
C MET A 1 16.88 3.31 -12.43
N PRO A 2 17.35 2.59 -11.39
CA PRO A 2 17.56 1.14 -11.49
C PRO A 2 16.25 0.44 -11.85
N GLU A 3 16.31 -0.52 -12.76
CA GLU A 3 15.15 -1.29 -13.19
C GLU A 3 14.76 -2.27 -12.07
N LEU A 4 13.57 -2.09 -11.51
CA LEU A 4 13.07 -2.96 -10.45
C LEU A 4 12.45 -4.21 -11.06
N PRO A 5 12.66 -5.40 -10.46
CA PRO A 5 12.04 -6.62 -10.95
C PRO A 5 10.53 -6.53 -10.79
N ARG A 6 9.79 -6.95 -11.83
CA ARG A 6 8.34 -7.12 -11.76
C ARG A 6 7.99 -8.18 -10.71
N LEU A 7 6.90 -7.97 -9.98
CA LEU A 7 6.44 -8.92 -8.98
C LEU A 7 6.08 -10.26 -9.65
N PRO A 8 6.69 -11.38 -9.25
CA PRO A 8 6.42 -12.67 -9.88
C PRO A 8 5.09 -13.25 -9.41
N ILE A 9 4.38 -13.93 -10.33
CA ILE A 9 3.24 -14.78 -9.99
C ILE A 9 3.78 -16.17 -9.60
N PRO A 10 3.61 -16.63 -8.36
CA PRO A 10 4.11 -17.94 -7.95
C PRO A 10 3.35 -19.08 -8.64
N PRO A 11 4.00 -20.26 -8.83
CA PRO A 11 3.32 -21.43 -9.37
C PRO A 11 2.06 -21.80 -8.56
N LEU A 12 0.99 -22.19 -9.25
CA LEU A 12 -0.29 -22.54 -8.61
C LEU A 12 -0.11 -23.64 -7.55
N ARG A 13 0.58 -24.74 -7.89
CA ARG A 13 0.77 -25.87 -6.97
C ARG A 13 1.50 -25.47 -5.68
N GLU A 14 2.53 -24.64 -5.79
CA GLU A 14 3.24 -24.15 -4.60
C GLU A 14 2.34 -23.25 -3.74
N THR A 15 1.53 -22.41 -4.39
CA THR A 15 0.58 -21.53 -3.71
C THR A 15 -0.47 -22.33 -2.93
N LEU A 16 -1.02 -23.39 -3.54
CA LEU A 16 -1.97 -24.29 -2.88
C LEU A 16 -1.34 -25.05 -1.70
N ASN A 17 -0.11 -25.55 -1.87
CA ASN A 17 0.61 -26.22 -0.79
C ASN A 17 0.90 -25.27 0.39
N ARG A 18 1.36 -24.04 0.10
CA ARG A 18 1.59 -23.01 1.12
C ARG A 18 0.30 -22.62 1.83
N TYR A 19 -0.82 -22.51 1.09
CA TYR A 19 -2.14 -22.25 1.66
C TYR A 19 -2.54 -23.35 2.64
N LEU A 20 -2.48 -24.63 2.23
CA LEU A 20 -2.80 -25.77 3.08
C LEU A 20 -1.94 -25.82 4.34
N ALA A 21 -0.62 -25.63 4.21
CA ALA A 21 0.29 -25.59 5.36
C ALA A 21 -0.03 -24.45 6.35
N ARG A 22 -0.61 -23.33 5.87
CA ARG A 22 -0.93 -22.18 6.72
C ARG A 22 -2.26 -22.33 7.44
N ILE A 23 -3.24 -22.99 6.83
CA ILE A 23 -4.57 -23.19 7.44
C ILE A 23 -4.63 -24.44 8.32
N GLU A 24 -3.76 -25.43 8.09
CA GLU A 24 -3.71 -26.68 8.86
C GLU A 24 -3.72 -26.46 10.38
N PRO A 25 -2.88 -25.59 10.97
CA PRO A 25 -2.91 -25.36 12.42
C PRO A 25 -4.14 -24.58 12.92
N LEU A 26 -4.97 -24.03 12.02
CA LEU A 26 -6.18 -23.27 12.33
C LEU A 26 -7.46 -24.14 12.23
N GLN A 27 -7.33 -25.39 11.80
CA GLN A 27 -8.44 -26.29 11.50
C GLN A 27 -8.34 -27.59 12.30
N GLY A 28 -9.48 -28.16 12.69
CA GLY A 28 -9.52 -29.53 13.19
C GLY A 28 -9.35 -30.56 12.07
N ASP A 29 -9.03 -31.81 12.42
CA ASP A 29 -8.74 -32.88 11.45
C ASP A 29 -9.82 -33.07 10.38
N GLN A 30 -11.09 -33.05 10.79
CA GLN A 30 -12.22 -33.22 9.86
C GLN A 30 -12.33 -32.05 8.88
N GLN A 31 -12.10 -30.82 9.34
CA GLN A 31 -12.13 -29.62 8.48
C GLN A 31 -10.97 -29.64 7.51
N ASN A 32 -9.78 -29.98 7.99
CA ASN A 32 -8.57 -30.05 7.17
C ASN A 32 -8.72 -31.09 6.04
N ARG A 33 -9.26 -32.29 6.34
CA ARG A 33 -9.61 -33.29 5.30
C ARG A 33 -10.56 -32.73 4.24
N LYS A 34 -11.68 -32.13 4.67
CA LYS A 34 -12.65 -31.50 3.75
C LYS A 34 -12.01 -30.41 2.90
N THR A 35 -11.13 -29.58 3.47
CA THR A 35 -10.44 -28.53 2.72
C THR A 35 -9.49 -29.11 1.68
N ARG A 36 -8.70 -30.14 2.02
CA ARG A 36 -7.83 -30.83 1.06
C ARG A 36 -8.62 -31.46 -0.09
N GLU A 37 -9.68 -32.20 0.24
CA GLU A 37 -10.58 -32.82 -0.76
C GLU A 37 -11.21 -31.77 -1.68
N CYS A 38 -11.65 -30.64 -1.13
CA CYS A 38 -12.21 -29.53 -1.91
C CYS A 38 -11.19 -28.92 -2.87
N ILE A 39 -9.97 -28.62 -2.40
CA ILE A 39 -8.94 -27.99 -3.25
C ILE A 39 -8.49 -28.91 -4.37
N PHE A 40 -8.35 -30.21 -4.08
CA PHE A 40 -7.84 -31.18 -5.03
C PHE A 40 -8.93 -31.94 -5.79
N SER A 41 -10.19 -31.48 -5.75
CA SER A 41 -11.21 -32.00 -6.67
C SER A 41 -10.91 -31.57 -8.11
N ASP A 42 -11.21 -32.43 -9.06
CA ASP A 42 -10.88 -32.19 -10.48
C ASP A 42 -11.50 -30.89 -11.00
N ASP A 43 -12.78 -30.64 -10.70
CA ASP A 43 -13.51 -29.42 -11.10
C ASP A 43 -12.85 -28.14 -10.56
N ASN A 44 -12.42 -28.16 -9.30
CA ASN A 44 -11.78 -26.99 -8.67
C ASN A 44 -10.36 -26.80 -9.19
N LEU A 45 -9.60 -27.89 -9.39
CA LEU A 45 -8.27 -27.82 -10.00
C LEU A 45 -8.35 -27.24 -11.41
N GLU A 46 -9.29 -27.71 -12.23
CA GLU A 46 -9.50 -27.17 -13.58
C GLU A 46 -9.83 -25.67 -13.54
N THR A 47 -10.73 -25.27 -12.64
CA THR A 47 -11.12 -23.87 -12.46
C THR A 47 -9.94 -23.00 -12.02
N MET A 48 -9.18 -23.45 -11.02
CA MET A 48 -8.00 -22.72 -10.52
C MET A 48 -6.90 -22.64 -11.58
N HIS A 49 -6.70 -23.67 -12.39
CA HIS A 49 -5.78 -23.63 -13.52
C HIS A 49 -6.19 -22.56 -14.55
N LYS A 50 -7.48 -22.50 -14.92
CA LYS A 50 -8.00 -21.46 -15.83
C LYS A 50 -7.77 -20.06 -15.26
N LEU A 51 -8.13 -19.84 -13.99
CA LEU A 51 -7.92 -18.55 -13.32
C LEU A 51 -6.44 -18.16 -13.25
N HIS A 52 -5.55 -19.12 -12.99
CA HIS A 52 -4.11 -18.88 -12.97
C HIS A 52 -3.59 -18.47 -14.36
N GLN A 53 -4.06 -19.10 -15.44
CA GLN A 53 -3.69 -18.69 -16.79
C GLN A 53 -4.18 -17.28 -17.13
N HIS A 54 -5.44 -16.96 -16.79
CA HIS A 54 -5.96 -15.60 -16.97
C HIS A 54 -5.15 -14.56 -16.21
N LEU A 55 -4.70 -14.87 -14.98
CA LEU A 55 -3.84 -13.97 -14.21
C LEU A 55 -2.48 -13.74 -14.87
N LEU A 56 -1.85 -14.80 -15.41
CA LEU A 56 -0.60 -14.70 -16.14
C LEU A 56 -0.75 -13.89 -17.43
N GLU A 57 -1.84 -14.08 -18.16
CA GLU A 57 -2.15 -13.31 -19.37
C GLU A 57 -2.41 -11.84 -19.06
N TYR A 58 -3.19 -11.55 -18.01
CA TYR A 58 -3.44 -10.21 -17.51
C TYR A 58 -2.13 -9.51 -17.12
N ASP A 59 -1.24 -10.15 -16.37
CA ASP A 59 0.04 -9.56 -15.98
C ASP A 59 0.93 -9.28 -17.21
N LYS A 60 0.96 -10.19 -18.18
CA LYS A 60 1.71 -10.00 -19.44
C LYS A 60 1.19 -8.81 -20.24
N GLN A 61 -0.13 -8.64 -20.34
CA GLN A 61 -0.73 -7.51 -21.02
C GLN A 61 -0.41 -6.22 -20.27
N LEU A 62 -0.61 -6.21 -18.95
CA LEU A 62 -0.33 -5.06 -18.10
C LEU A 62 1.15 -4.65 -18.17
N ALA A 63 2.08 -5.61 -18.26
CA ALA A 63 3.51 -5.33 -18.43
C ALA A 63 3.83 -4.60 -19.75
N ARG A 64 3.04 -4.82 -20.81
CA ARG A 64 3.20 -4.11 -22.09
C ARG A 64 2.65 -2.69 -22.02
N GLU A 65 1.50 -2.51 -21.38
CA GLU A 65 0.83 -1.21 -21.29
C GLU A 65 1.45 -0.29 -20.23
N LYS A 66 1.81 -0.85 -19.07
CA LYS A 66 2.34 -0.14 -17.90
C LYS A 66 3.49 -0.95 -17.26
N PRO A 67 4.71 -0.89 -17.81
CA PRO A 67 5.84 -1.72 -17.36
C PRO A 67 6.18 -1.58 -15.86
N GLN A 68 5.99 -0.39 -15.30
CA GLN A 68 6.29 -0.06 -13.89
C GLN A 68 5.19 -0.48 -12.90
N SER A 69 4.05 -0.99 -13.38
CA SER A 69 2.92 -1.41 -12.53
C SER A 69 3.07 -2.87 -12.06
N SER A 70 2.19 -3.30 -11.16
CA SER A 70 2.11 -4.70 -10.71
C SER A 70 0.70 -5.27 -10.92
N TYR A 71 0.58 -6.56 -11.27
CA TYR A 71 -0.73 -7.21 -11.48
C TYR A 71 -1.68 -7.11 -10.30
N ILE A 72 -1.15 -6.98 -9.09
CA ILE A 72 -1.94 -6.94 -7.86
C ILE A 72 -2.39 -5.52 -7.47
N GLU A 73 -1.82 -4.48 -8.08
CA GLU A 73 -1.97 -3.09 -7.61
C GLU A 73 -3.44 -2.66 -7.56
N ASN A 74 -4.21 -2.89 -8.63
CA ASN A 74 -5.62 -2.53 -8.69
C ASN A 74 -6.46 -3.32 -7.67
N PHE A 75 -6.26 -4.64 -7.56
CA PHE A 75 -6.96 -5.46 -6.58
C PHE A 75 -6.69 -5.00 -5.15
N TRP A 76 -5.47 -4.54 -4.87
CA TRP A 76 -5.10 -4.00 -3.56
C TRP A 76 -5.78 -2.66 -3.28
N TYR A 77 -5.87 -1.75 -4.26
CA TYR A 77 -6.63 -0.51 -4.09
C TYR A 77 -8.10 -0.79 -3.80
N ASP A 78 -8.72 -1.69 -4.56
CA ASP A 78 -10.12 -2.06 -4.37
C ASP A 78 -10.37 -2.58 -2.95
N ALA A 79 -9.47 -3.41 -2.41
CA ALA A 79 -9.58 -3.92 -1.04
C ALA A 79 -9.64 -2.81 0.03
N TYR A 80 -8.95 -1.67 -0.19
CA TYR A 80 -8.98 -0.52 0.74
C TYR A 80 -10.14 0.44 0.45
N LEU A 81 -10.47 0.64 -0.81
CA LEU A 81 -11.42 1.66 -1.27
C LEU A 81 -12.87 1.18 -1.25
N MET A 82 -13.09 -0.13 -1.37
CA MET A 82 -14.38 -0.79 -1.16
C MET A 82 -14.65 -1.12 0.30
N TYR A 83 -13.71 -0.85 1.20
CA TYR A 83 -13.89 -1.09 2.63
C TYR A 83 -14.93 -0.13 3.22
N GLU A 84 -16.05 -0.68 3.69
CA GLU A 84 -17.25 0.07 4.10
C GLU A 84 -17.15 0.66 5.52
N ALA A 85 -16.34 0.07 6.41
CA ALA A 85 -16.25 0.55 7.78
C ALA A 85 -15.39 1.83 7.87
N SER A 86 -15.61 2.61 8.93
CA SER A 86 -14.92 3.88 9.16
C SER A 86 -13.39 3.73 9.13
N VAL A 87 -12.70 4.65 8.46
CA VAL A 87 -11.24 4.63 8.36
C VAL A 87 -10.53 5.02 9.66
N VAL A 88 -11.21 5.72 10.58
CA VAL A 88 -10.61 6.42 11.74
C VAL A 88 -9.91 5.50 12.75
N LEU A 89 -10.17 4.19 12.70
CA LEU A 89 -9.46 3.20 13.52
C LEU A 89 -9.14 1.90 12.77
N ASN A 90 -9.93 1.57 11.75
CA ASN A 90 -9.81 0.28 11.07
C ASN A 90 -8.70 0.26 10.03
N VAL A 91 -8.35 1.42 9.45
CA VAL A 91 -7.44 1.50 8.29
C VAL A 91 -6.37 2.56 8.44
N ASN A 92 -6.65 3.69 9.10
CA ASN A 92 -5.68 4.78 9.23
C ASN A 92 -4.74 4.54 10.43
N PRO A 93 -3.47 4.17 10.20
CA PRO A 93 -2.48 4.17 11.27
C PRO A 93 -2.20 5.62 11.71
N TYR A 94 -1.86 5.79 12.98
CA TYR A 94 -1.35 7.06 13.50
C TYR A 94 -0.03 6.82 14.23
N PHE A 95 0.80 7.86 14.28
CA PHE A 95 2.07 7.84 14.98
C PHE A 95 2.01 8.77 16.18
N LEU A 96 2.50 8.28 17.32
CA LEU A 96 2.83 9.14 18.46
C LEU A 96 4.32 9.48 18.37
N LEU A 97 4.63 10.76 18.22
CA LEU A 97 6.00 11.26 18.12
C LEU A 97 6.49 11.74 19.49
N GLU A 98 7.80 11.61 19.73
CA GLU A 98 8.43 12.18 20.94
C GLU A 98 8.34 13.72 20.91
N ASP A 99 8.26 14.31 22.10
CA ASP A 99 8.32 15.76 22.26
C ASP A 99 9.68 16.33 21.82
N ASP A 100 9.62 17.40 21.01
CA ASP A 100 10.82 18.13 20.58
C ASP A 100 11.51 18.79 21.78
N ARG A 101 12.65 18.23 22.18
CA ARG A 101 13.41 18.70 23.34
C ARG A 101 13.94 20.13 23.16
N THR A 102 14.04 20.63 21.93
CA THR A 102 14.54 21.99 21.63
C THR A 102 13.46 23.07 21.72
N ILE A 103 12.19 22.72 21.89
CA ILE A 103 11.07 23.67 21.95
C ILE A 103 10.38 23.55 23.31
N LYS A 104 10.99 24.15 24.34
CA LYS A 104 10.48 24.19 25.72
C LYS A 104 10.45 25.62 26.24
N ASN A 105 9.45 25.95 27.06
CA ASN A 105 9.35 27.22 27.80
C ASN A 105 9.55 28.48 26.94
N VAL A 106 9.00 28.46 25.72
CA VAL A 106 9.26 29.51 24.73
C VAL A 106 8.29 30.67 24.91
N VAL A 107 8.82 31.87 25.10
CA VAL A 107 8.07 33.13 25.09
C VAL A 107 7.96 33.66 23.65
N GLY A 108 6.80 34.19 23.29
CA GLY A 108 6.55 34.75 21.96
C GLY A 108 5.22 35.47 21.87
N CYS A 109 4.96 36.07 20.70
CA CYS A 109 3.80 36.92 20.45
C CYS A 109 2.45 36.18 20.50
N TYR A 110 2.43 34.85 20.55
CA TYR A 110 1.23 34.03 20.62
C TYR A 110 0.86 33.58 22.04
N GLY A 111 1.50 34.16 23.07
CA GLY A 111 1.23 33.86 24.48
C GLY A 111 1.37 32.37 24.78
N LYS A 112 0.36 31.77 25.43
CA LYS A 112 0.34 30.34 25.80
C LYS A 112 0.44 29.37 24.61
N TYR A 113 0.09 29.81 23.40
CA TYR A 113 0.15 28.97 22.19
C TYR A 113 1.51 29.03 21.48
N THR A 114 2.45 29.86 21.94
CA THR A 114 3.75 30.06 21.28
C THR A 114 4.48 28.74 21.04
N CYS A 115 4.51 27.84 22.02
CA CYS A 115 5.16 26.54 21.88
C CYS A 115 4.52 25.72 20.75
N GLN A 116 3.18 25.61 20.72
CA GLN A 116 2.42 24.89 19.70
C GLN A 116 2.67 25.47 18.30
N VAL A 117 2.61 26.80 18.15
CA VAL A 117 2.83 27.48 16.86
C VAL A 117 4.24 27.22 16.35
N LYS A 118 5.27 27.31 17.21
CA LYS A 118 6.66 27.02 16.79
C LYS A 118 6.85 25.55 16.41
N ARG A 119 6.24 24.61 17.15
CA ARG A 119 6.28 23.17 16.81
C ARG A 119 5.64 22.92 15.44
N ALA A 120 4.44 23.45 15.22
CA ALA A 120 3.73 23.33 13.95
C ALA A 120 4.55 23.93 12.79
N ALA A 121 5.12 25.13 12.96
CA ALA A 121 5.94 25.77 11.94
C ALA A 121 7.19 24.95 11.58
N LYS A 122 7.91 24.42 12.58
CA LYS A 122 9.10 23.57 12.35
C LYS A 122 8.75 22.26 11.64
N LEU A 123 7.62 21.64 12.02
CA LEU A 123 7.13 20.42 11.37
C LEU A 123 6.75 20.69 9.91
N ILE A 124 5.92 21.70 9.65
CA ILE A 124 5.50 22.08 8.29
C ILE A 124 6.72 22.41 7.43
N TYR A 125 7.66 23.20 7.94
CA TYR A 125 8.88 23.55 7.19
C TYR A 125 9.72 22.31 6.84
N SER A 126 9.83 21.34 7.75
CA SER A 126 10.56 20.09 7.51
C SER A 126 9.84 19.21 6.48
N ILE A 127 8.51 19.14 6.53
CA ILE A 127 7.68 18.45 5.52
C ILE A 127 7.85 19.10 4.16
N LEU A 128 7.84 20.44 4.06
CA LEU A 128 8.03 21.14 2.79
C LEU A 128 9.41 20.87 2.16
N LYS A 129 10.47 20.79 2.98
CA LYS A 129 11.79 20.35 2.49
C LYS A 129 11.73 18.95 1.92
N PHE A 130 11.07 18.03 2.62
CA PHE A 130 10.93 16.65 2.17
C PHE A 130 10.13 16.55 0.87
N ILE A 131 9.01 17.26 0.77
CA ILE A 131 8.22 17.39 -0.47
C ILE A 131 9.12 17.88 -1.60
N LYS A 132 9.89 18.96 -1.40
CA LYS A 132 10.80 19.48 -2.43
C LYS A 132 11.80 18.42 -2.93
N GLU A 133 12.39 17.62 -2.05
CA GLU A 133 13.32 16.56 -2.45
C GLU A 133 12.63 15.44 -3.24
N ILE A 134 11.36 15.10 -2.90
CA ILE A 134 10.54 14.18 -3.70
C ILE A 134 10.31 14.76 -5.11
N ARG A 135 9.87 16.02 -5.20
CA ARG A 135 9.53 16.67 -6.47
C ARG A 135 10.72 16.76 -7.42
N HIS A 136 11.91 17.05 -6.88
CA HIS A 136 13.13 17.15 -7.67
C HIS A 136 13.77 15.78 -7.98
N GLY A 137 13.22 14.68 -7.46
CA GLY A 137 13.81 13.35 -7.64
C GLY A 137 15.17 13.19 -6.94
N ASN A 138 15.43 14.01 -5.92
CA ASN A 138 16.71 14.05 -5.20
C ASN A 138 16.78 13.03 -4.06
N LEU A 139 15.64 12.45 -3.66
CA LEU A 139 15.63 11.41 -2.64
C LEU A 139 16.46 10.22 -3.10
N ARG A 140 17.35 9.77 -2.22
CA ARG A 140 18.10 8.53 -2.42
C ARG A 140 17.09 7.37 -2.43
N PRO A 141 17.20 6.43 -3.38
CA PRO A 141 16.35 5.25 -3.38
C PRO A 141 16.49 4.49 -2.07
N ASP A 142 15.35 4.10 -1.50
CA ASP A 142 15.34 3.24 -0.33
C ASP A 142 15.90 1.87 -0.69
N THR A 143 16.61 1.25 0.26
CA THR A 143 17.21 -0.08 0.04
C THR A 143 16.93 -1.02 1.20
N VAL A 144 16.61 -2.27 0.89
CA VAL A 144 16.54 -3.35 1.88
C VAL A 144 17.95 -3.83 2.17
N ARG A 145 18.32 -3.83 3.46
CA ARG A 145 19.65 -4.26 3.94
C ARG A 145 20.82 -3.57 3.21
N GLY A 146 20.62 -2.34 2.74
CA GLY A 146 21.64 -1.55 2.04
C GLY A 146 21.99 -2.01 0.62
N ARG A 147 21.26 -2.97 0.04
CA ARG A 147 21.65 -3.63 -1.22
C ARG A 147 20.58 -3.66 -2.29
N VAL A 148 19.33 -3.99 -1.91
CA VAL A 148 18.24 -4.18 -2.89
C VAL A 148 17.42 -2.89 -2.94
N PRO A 149 17.37 -2.18 -4.08
CA PRO A 149 16.56 -0.97 -4.19
C PRO A 149 15.07 -1.30 -4.08
N LEU A 150 14.31 -0.38 -3.49
CA LEU A 150 12.86 -0.45 -3.37
C LEU A 150 12.17 0.49 -4.35
N SER A 151 10.90 0.21 -4.62
CA SER A 151 10.05 1.13 -5.37
C SER A 151 9.83 2.41 -4.58
N MET A 152 10.05 3.55 -5.25
CA MET A 152 9.80 4.89 -4.71
C MET A 152 8.39 5.40 -5.06
N ASP A 153 7.56 4.59 -5.73
CA ASP A 153 6.23 4.97 -6.23
C ASP A 153 5.30 5.47 -5.11
N GLN A 154 5.41 4.92 -3.90
CA GLN A 154 4.59 5.32 -2.75
C GLN A 154 4.77 6.79 -2.35
N TYR A 155 5.97 7.37 -2.56
CA TYR A 155 6.22 8.78 -2.22
C TYR A 155 5.39 9.74 -3.09
N SER A 156 5.05 9.34 -4.31
CA SER A 156 4.15 10.11 -5.18
C SER A 156 2.69 10.12 -4.71
N LYS A 157 2.34 9.25 -3.76
CA LYS A 157 0.98 9.10 -3.21
C LYS A 157 0.90 9.53 -1.74
N LEU A 158 1.92 10.26 -1.24
CA LEU A 158 1.99 10.71 0.16
C LEU A 158 1.42 12.13 0.36
N PHE A 159 1.55 12.99 -0.65
CA PHE A 159 1.12 14.39 -0.60
C PHE A 159 0.24 14.71 -1.81
N GLY A 160 -0.68 15.66 -1.68
CA GLY A 160 -1.56 16.04 -2.78
C GLY A 160 -2.59 14.97 -3.15
N CYS A 161 -2.86 14.04 -2.24
CA CYS A 161 -3.81 12.95 -2.46
C CYS A 161 -4.89 12.94 -1.38
N SER A 162 -6.08 12.47 -1.75
CA SER A 162 -7.21 12.30 -0.83
C SER A 162 -8.05 11.09 -1.21
N ARG A 163 -8.63 10.43 -0.21
CA ARG A 163 -9.67 9.41 -0.42
C ARG A 163 -11.01 10.11 -0.54
N ILE A 164 -11.63 10.01 -1.70
CA ILE A 164 -12.92 10.65 -2.00
C ILE A 164 -14.03 9.61 -1.79
N PRO A 165 -15.06 9.93 -0.98
CA PRO A 165 -16.21 9.05 -0.81
C PRO A 165 -17.01 8.93 -2.13
N PRO A 166 -17.75 7.82 -2.32
CA PRO A 166 -18.55 7.64 -3.53
C PRO A 166 -19.58 8.77 -3.70
N GLY A 167 -19.67 9.30 -4.91
CA GLY A 167 -20.76 10.17 -5.33
C GLY A 167 -22.06 9.40 -5.59
N PRO A 168 -23.16 10.09 -5.95
CA PRO A 168 -24.41 9.44 -6.35
C PRO A 168 -24.20 8.45 -7.51
N GLY A 169 -24.47 7.16 -7.29
CA GLY A 169 -24.31 6.11 -8.30
C GLY A 169 -22.94 5.42 -8.33
N GLU A 170 -21.97 5.89 -7.55
CA GLU A 170 -20.67 5.23 -7.39
C GLU A 170 -20.73 4.16 -6.29
N LYS A 171 -20.02 3.05 -6.49
CA LYS A 171 -20.05 1.90 -5.58
C LYS A 171 -18.97 1.93 -4.49
N SER A 172 -17.91 2.70 -4.68
CA SER A 172 -16.74 2.68 -3.80
C SER A 172 -16.06 4.05 -3.75
N CYS A 173 -15.20 4.22 -2.75
CA CYS A 173 -14.32 5.39 -2.70
C CYS A 173 -13.32 5.34 -3.87
N HIS A 174 -12.72 6.47 -4.21
CA HIS A 174 -11.55 6.51 -5.10
C HIS A 174 -10.41 7.33 -4.51
N LEU A 175 -9.19 7.01 -4.91
CA LEU A 175 -8.02 7.82 -4.57
C LEU A 175 -7.88 8.92 -5.61
N GLN A 176 -8.03 10.17 -5.18
CA GLN A 176 -7.69 11.33 -5.99
C GLN A 176 -6.24 11.72 -5.70
N VAL A 177 -5.43 11.86 -6.74
CA VAL A 177 -4.07 12.41 -6.66
C VAL A 177 -4.03 13.62 -7.58
N ASP A 178 -3.68 14.78 -7.03
CA ASP A 178 -3.49 16.00 -7.82
C ASP A 178 -2.06 15.98 -8.41
N PRO A 179 -1.92 15.88 -9.75
CA PRO A 179 -0.62 15.87 -10.38
C PRO A 179 0.12 17.20 -10.19
N THR A 180 -0.60 18.31 -9.98
CA THR A 180 0.00 19.64 -9.75
C THR A 180 0.45 19.85 -8.31
N SER A 181 -0.05 19.05 -7.37
CA SER A 181 0.38 19.08 -5.97
C SER A 181 1.79 18.50 -5.78
N ILE A 182 2.37 17.84 -6.79
CA ILE A 182 3.72 17.25 -6.77
C ILE A 182 4.65 17.87 -7.83
N THR A 183 4.15 18.75 -8.71
CA THR A 183 4.99 19.67 -9.50
C THR A 183 5.21 20.98 -8.77
#